data_AF-A0AAD6YVZ7-F1
#
_entry.id   AF-A0AAD6YVZ7-F1
#
_cell.length_a   1.000
_cell.length_b   1.000
_cell.length_c   1.000
_cell.angle_alpha   90.00
_cell.angle_beta   90.00
_cell.angle_gamma   90.00
#
_symmetry.space_group_name_H-M   'P 1'
#
loop_
_entity.id
_entity.type
_entity.pdbx_description
1 polymer ?
#
loop_
_entity_poly.entity_id
_entity_poly.type
_entity_poly.pdbx_seq_one_letter_code
_entity_poly.pdbx_strand_id
1 'polypeptide(L)'
;MGRSKKYTTPEEQAAVNRVRTRKYRESEEPYAPKQQPRGRRKVAKRRITRLAPLPDALEQWANMPIFCDDEIYHEAYYNTDYDTSRIEVYLHPPPFSIPEAAREIAARPRKRRPDDAISRWATALDGRLGCRERASGKYWEARYTEVGRRAALDEMREEVKTQLAEWRRLIALHSTYYKDSLEGEMWERHVVWQACLVSRLYYLHYVPE
;
A
#
# COMPACT_ATOMS: atom_id res chain seq x y z
N MET A 1 18.86 -36.97 -6.64
CA MET A 1 19.34 -36.31 -7.88
C MET A 1 18.94 -37.14 -9.10
N GLY A 2 17.82 -36.81 -9.76
CA GLY A 2 17.38 -37.53 -10.96
C GLY A 2 17.89 -36.84 -12.23
N ARG A 3 18.88 -37.42 -12.92
CA ARG A 3 19.41 -36.88 -14.18
C ARG A 3 18.38 -37.08 -15.30
N SER A 4 17.93 -35.98 -15.90
CA SER A 4 17.26 -35.99 -17.20
C SER A 4 18.23 -36.54 -18.25
N LYS A 5 17.96 -37.73 -18.80
CA LYS A 5 18.68 -38.24 -19.98
C LYS A 5 18.28 -37.36 -21.17
N LYS A 6 19.23 -36.57 -21.67
CA LYS A 6 19.07 -35.84 -22.94
C LYS A 6 19.11 -36.87 -24.07
N TYR A 7 17.99 -37.04 -24.76
CA TYR A 7 17.92 -37.77 -26.02
C TYR A 7 18.65 -36.93 -27.08
N THR A 8 19.62 -37.53 -27.76
CA THR A 8 20.58 -36.75 -28.58
C THR A 8 20.40 -37.01 -30.08
N THR A 9 19.51 -37.93 -30.47
CA THR A 9 19.28 -38.21 -31.90
C THR A 9 17.82 -37.98 -32.30
N PRO A 10 17.56 -37.46 -33.52
CA PRO A 10 16.21 -37.25 -34.04
C PRO A 10 15.34 -38.53 -34.06
N GLU A 11 15.97 -39.70 -34.20
CA GLU A 11 15.29 -41.00 -34.20
C GLU A 11 14.74 -41.38 -32.82
N GLU A 12 15.46 -41.09 -31.74
CA GLU A 12 14.98 -41.29 -30.36
C GLU A 12 13.78 -40.40 -30.04
N GLN A 13 13.77 -39.16 -30.54
CA GLN A 13 12.63 -38.26 -30.42
C GLN A 13 11.41 -38.75 -31.20
N ALA A 14 11.62 -39.29 -32.42
CA ALA A 14 10.55 -39.86 -33.22
C ALA A 14 9.92 -41.10 -32.55
N ALA A 15 10.72 -41.95 -31.91
CA ALA A 15 10.24 -43.12 -31.17
C ALA A 15 9.39 -42.72 -29.95
N VAL A 16 9.84 -41.73 -29.16
CA VAL A 16 9.07 -41.22 -28.01
C VAL A 16 7.75 -40.58 -28.45
N ASN A 17 7.75 -39.84 -29.56
CA ASN A 17 6.54 -39.24 -30.10
C ASN A 17 5.53 -40.31 -30.58
N ARG A 18 5.99 -41.42 -31.17
CA ARG A 18 5.12 -42.54 -31.57
C ARG A 18 4.51 -43.27 -30.37
N VAL A 19 5.24 -43.43 -29.27
CA VAL A 19 4.69 -44.04 -28.03
C VAL A 19 3.66 -43.11 -27.37
N ARG A 20 3.89 -41.78 -27.42
CA ARG A 20 2.93 -40.78 -26.89
C ARG A 20 1.65 -40.73 -27.71
N THR A 21 1.72 -40.77 -29.04
CA THR A 21 0.53 -40.76 -29.89
C THR A 21 -0.28 -42.05 -29.79
N ARG A 22 0.37 -43.21 -29.54
CA ARG A 22 -0.34 -44.47 -29.28
C ARG A 22 -1.12 -44.44 -27.97
N LYS A 23 -0.53 -43.92 -26.88
CA LYS A 23 -1.24 -43.75 -25.59
C LYS A 23 -2.42 -42.78 -25.66
N TYR A 24 -2.42 -41.85 -26.61
CA TYR A 24 -3.50 -40.85 -26.78
C TYR A 24 -4.71 -41.39 -27.55
N ARG A 25 -4.53 -42.45 -28.36
CA ARG A 25 -5.62 -43.06 -29.14
C ARG A 25 -6.37 -44.16 -28.37
N GLU A 26 -5.77 -44.73 -27.33
CA GLU A 26 -6.39 -45.78 -26.50
C GLU A 26 -7.25 -45.19 -25.36
N SER A 27 -7.22 -43.88 -25.12
CA SER A 27 -8.06 -43.21 -24.12
C SER A 27 -9.30 -42.57 -24.76
N GLU A 28 -10.31 -43.38 -25.11
CA GLU A 28 -11.67 -42.93 -25.45
C GLU A 28 -12.45 -42.54 -24.18
N GLU A 29 -11.94 -41.56 -23.42
CA GLU A 29 -12.77 -40.83 -22.45
C GLU A 29 -12.88 -39.38 -22.89
N PRO A 30 -14.10 -38.80 -22.96
CA PRO A 30 -14.27 -37.41 -23.32
C PRO A 30 -13.61 -36.55 -22.25
N TYR A 31 -12.48 -35.92 -22.63
CA TYR A 31 -11.76 -34.98 -21.78
C TYR A 31 -12.64 -33.74 -21.56
N ALA A 32 -13.48 -33.76 -20.53
CA ALA A 32 -14.04 -32.55 -19.97
C ALA A 32 -12.86 -31.73 -19.44
N PRO A 33 -12.55 -30.54 -20.00
CA PRO A 33 -11.47 -29.73 -19.48
C PRO A 33 -11.87 -29.34 -18.06
N LYS A 34 -11.24 -29.97 -17.06
CA LYS A 34 -11.23 -29.47 -15.70
C LYS A 34 -10.74 -28.03 -15.79
N GLN A 35 -11.63 -27.07 -15.62
CA GLN A 35 -11.27 -25.68 -15.41
C GLN A 35 -10.44 -25.66 -14.14
N GLN A 36 -9.13 -25.86 -14.27
CA GLN A 36 -8.21 -25.51 -13.22
C GLN A 36 -8.45 -24.04 -12.96
N PRO A 37 -8.70 -23.63 -11.70
CA PRO A 37 -8.76 -22.21 -11.38
C PRO A 37 -7.43 -21.64 -11.86
N ARG A 38 -7.48 -20.80 -12.90
CA ARG A 38 -6.30 -20.09 -13.40
C ARG A 38 -5.76 -19.36 -12.19
N GLY A 39 -4.68 -19.88 -11.61
CA GLY A 39 -3.99 -19.21 -10.52
C GLY A 39 -3.78 -17.78 -10.99
N ARG A 40 -4.36 -16.82 -10.26
CA ARG A 40 -4.17 -15.39 -10.51
C ARG A 40 -2.68 -15.21 -10.67
N ARG A 41 -2.22 -14.96 -11.90
CA ARG A 41 -0.82 -14.67 -12.17
C ARG A 41 -0.50 -13.51 -11.24
N LYS A 42 0.40 -13.69 -10.27
CA LYS A 42 0.87 -12.59 -9.44
C LYS A 42 1.48 -11.59 -10.41
N VAL A 43 0.71 -10.57 -10.78
CA VAL A 43 1.19 -9.46 -11.59
C VAL A 43 2.26 -8.82 -10.70
N ALA A 44 3.51 -8.96 -11.10
CA ALA A 44 4.60 -8.29 -10.41
C ALA A 44 4.26 -6.80 -10.43
N LYS A 45 4.09 -6.19 -9.24
CA LYS A 45 3.79 -4.76 -9.13
C LYS A 45 4.80 -3.99 -9.99
N ARG A 46 4.33 -3.21 -10.97
CA ARG A 46 5.20 -2.37 -11.79
C ARG A 46 5.79 -1.31 -10.87
N ARG A 47 7.10 -1.34 -10.65
CA ARG A 47 7.79 -0.30 -9.88
C ARG A 47 8.38 0.78 -10.79
N ILE A 48 8.55 1.98 -10.25
CA ILE A 48 9.35 3.03 -10.89
C ILE A 48 10.76 2.46 -11.13
N THR A 49 11.19 2.48 -12.38
CA THR A 49 12.53 2.02 -12.73
C THR A 49 13.59 2.98 -12.19
N ARG A 50 14.77 2.45 -11.87
CA ARG A 50 15.95 3.20 -11.40
C ARG A 50 15.78 3.89 -10.03
N LEU A 51 14.79 3.49 -9.24
CA LEU A 51 14.78 3.77 -7.80
C LEU A 51 15.37 2.59 -7.03
N ALA A 52 16.08 2.90 -5.95
CA ALA A 52 16.47 1.91 -4.96
C ALA A 52 15.23 1.20 -4.38
N PRO A 53 15.37 -0.03 -3.86
CA PRO A 53 14.32 -0.66 -3.07
C PRO A 53 13.87 0.25 -1.92
N LEU A 54 12.57 0.20 -1.57
CA LEU A 54 12.07 0.88 -0.39
C LEU A 54 12.61 0.20 0.88
N PRO A 55 12.79 0.93 1.99
CA PRO A 55 13.15 0.32 3.27
C PRO A 55 12.08 -0.66 3.74
N ASP A 56 12.47 -1.83 4.26
CA ASP A 56 11.55 -2.85 4.79
C ASP A 56 10.58 -2.28 5.83
N ALA A 57 11.07 -1.39 6.71
CA ALA A 57 10.25 -0.72 7.69
C ALA A 57 9.12 0.08 7.03
N LEU A 58 9.40 0.82 5.95
CA LEU A 58 8.38 1.57 5.23
C LEU A 58 7.33 0.62 4.63
N GLU A 59 7.75 -0.51 4.07
CA GLU A 59 6.82 -1.51 3.56
C GLU A 59 5.96 -2.12 4.67
N GLN A 60 6.51 -2.37 5.85
CA GLN A 60 5.74 -2.84 7.01
C GLN A 60 4.67 -1.81 7.40
N TRP A 61 5.03 -0.54 7.55
CA TRP A 61 4.09 0.56 7.83
C TRP A 61 3.01 0.68 6.75
N ALA A 62 3.39 0.58 5.47
CA ALA A 62 2.45 0.68 4.35
C ALA A 62 1.44 -0.48 4.27
N ASN A 63 1.73 -1.61 4.93
CA ASN A 63 0.86 -2.78 5.01
C ASN A 63 0.09 -2.86 6.34
N MET A 64 0.24 -1.87 7.23
CA MET A 64 -0.57 -1.82 8.45
C MET A 64 -2.04 -1.61 8.10
N PRO A 65 -2.96 -2.21 8.88
CA PRO A 65 -4.39 -2.08 8.63
C PRO A 65 -4.84 -0.64 8.82
N ILE A 66 -5.52 -0.10 7.82
CA ILE A 66 -6.28 1.15 7.91
C ILE A 66 -7.74 0.73 8.05
N PHE A 67 -8.39 1.17 9.12
CA PHE A 67 -9.78 0.80 9.42
C PHE A 67 -10.73 1.66 8.57
N CYS A 68 -10.94 1.22 7.32
CA CYS A 68 -11.76 1.94 6.34
C CYS A 68 -13.24 1.55 6.34
N ASP A 69 -13.63 0.49 7.07
CA ASP A 69 -15.00 -0.06 7.07
C ASP A 69 -15.92 0.59 8.13
N ASP A 70 -15.43 1.62 8.82
CA ASP A 70 -16.16 2.35 9.86
C ASP A 70 -17.03 3.45 9.23
N GLU A 71 -18.24 3.66 9.75
CA GLU A 71 -19.12 4.75 9.33
C GLU A 71 -18.46 6.12 9.49
N ILE A 72 -17.69 6.31 10.58
CA ILE A 72 -16.94 7.56 10.84
C ILE A 72 -15.89 7.80 9.77
N TYR A 73 -15.20 6.74 9.32
CA TYR A 73 -14.23 6.85 8.23
C TYR A 73 -14.93 7.32 6.95
N HIS A 74 -16.04 6.69 6.59
CA HIS A 74 -16.78 7.03 5.38
C HIS A 74 -17.35 8.45 5.42
N GLU A 75 -17.90 8.87 6.55
CA GLU A 75 -18.39 10.23 6.74
C GLU A 75 -17.26 11.24 6.54
N ALA A 76 -16.12 11.05 7.22
CA ALA A 76 -14.97 11.93 7.09
C ALA A 76 -14.35 11.90 5.68
N TYR A 77 -14.36 10.76 4.99
CA TYR A 77 -13.76 10.60 3.68
C TYR A 77 -14.58 11.26 2.55
N TYR A 78 -15.90 11.05 2.55
CA TYR A 78 -16.77 11.47 1.45
C TYR A 78 -17.48 12.81 1.67
N ASN A 79 -17.75 13.19 2.93
CA ASN A 79 -18.49 14.42 3.21
C ASN A 79 -17.55 15.63 3.28
N THR A 80 -17.75 16.62 2.40
CA THR A 80 -16.97 17.87 2.42
C THR A 80 -17.20 18.65 3.72
N ASP A 81 -18.41 18.59 4.26
CA ASP A 81 -18.85 19.41 5.40
C ASP A 81 -18.68 18.70 6.75
N TYR A 82 -17.97 17.56 6.78
CA TYR A 82 -17.69 16.86 8.03
C TYR A 82 -16.91 17.74 9.01
N ASP A 83 -17.43 17.87 10.23
CA ASP A 83 -16.85 18.69 11.30
C ASP A 83 -15.45 18.19 11.68
N THR A 84 -14.45 18.99 11.36
CA THR A 84 -13.04 18.67 11.64
C THR A 84 -12.50 19.36 12.88
N SER A 85 -13.31 20.15 13.62
CA SER A 85 -12.85 20.95 14.77
C SER A 85 -12.07 20.13 15.81
N ARG A 86 -12.45 18.85 16.00
CA ARG A 86 -11.80 17.92 16.94
C ARG A 86 -10.45 17.37 16.46
N ILE A 87 -10.22 17.38 15.15
CA ILE A 87 -9.02 16.81 14.53
C ILE A 87 -8.20 17.84 13.74
N GLU A 88 -8.62 19.09 13.70
CA GLU A 88 -8.07 20.15 12.86
C GLU A 88 -6.54 20.30 13.03
N VAL A 89 -6.07 20.33 14.27
CA VAL A 89 -4.64 20.40 14.59
C VAL A 89 -3.84 19.20 14.09
N TYR A 90 -4.49 18.04 13.97
CA TYR A 90 -3.90 16.79 13.50
C TYR A 90 -4.07 16.59 11.99
N LEU A 91 -4.79 17.46 11.28
CA LEU A 91 -4.86 17.37 9.82
C LEU A 91 -3.54 17.76 9.16
N HIS A 92 -2.67 18.49 9.83
CA HIS A 92 -1.36 18.84 9.31
C HIS A 92 -0.31 17.80 9.75
N PRO A 93 0.71 17.51 8.92
CA PRO A 93 1.80 16.64 9.34
C PRO A 93 2.47 17.16 10.63
N PRO A 94 2.82 16.28 11.59
CA PRO A 94 3.47 16.69 12.83
C PRO A 94 4.82 17.40 12.57
N PRO A 95 5.40 18.15 13.52
CA PRO A 95 5.06 18.17 14.95
C PRO A 95 3.75 18.89 15.27
N PHE A 96 2.95 18.31 16.17
CA PHE A 96 1.72 18.93 16.65
C PHE A 96 2.04 19.98 17.72
N SER A 97 1.40 21.14 17.63
CA SER A 97 1.49 22.20 18.63
C SER A 97 0.66 21.84 19.87
N ILE A 98 1.19 20.96 20.72
CA ILE A 98 0.55 20.58 22.00
C ILE A 98 0.94 21.63 23.05
N PRO A 99 -0.02 22.37 23.65
CA PRO A 99 0.25 23.28 24.75
C PRO A 99 0.97 22.54 25.89
N GLU A 100 1.93 23.21 26.53
CA GLU A 100 2.78 22.60 27.55
C GLU A 100 1.98 21.97 28.71
N ALA A 101 0.85 22.59 29.09
CA ALA A 101 -0.10 22.08 30.09
C ALA A 101 -0.78 20.76 29.71
N ALA A 102 -0.91 20.43 28.42
CA ALA A 102 -1.50 19.17 27.96
C ALA A 102 -0.47 18.03 27.93
N ARG A 103 0.83 18.34 27.88
CA ARG A 103 1.92 17.34 27.87
C ARG A 103 2.00 16.55 29.18
N GLU A 104 1.66 17.17 30.31
CA GLU A 104 1.63 16.51 31.63
C GLU A 104 0.51 15.46 31.73
N ILE A 105 -0.59 15.66 31.01
CA ILE A 105 -1.75 14.75 30.98
C ILE A 105 -1.49 13.57 30.02
N ALA A 106 -0.74 13.80 28.93
CA ALA A 106 -0.37 12.80 27.93
C ALA A 106 0.63 11.73 28.44
N ALA A 107 1.29 11.96 29.58
CA ALA A 107 2.26 11.03 30.17
C ALA A 107 1.64 9.79 30.86
N ARG A 108 0.31 9.66 30.91
CA ARG A 108 -0.35 8.52 31.56
C ARG A 108 -0.71 7.44 30.53
N PRO A 109 -0.18 6.20 30.65
CA PRO A 109 -0.59 5.10 29.78
C PRO A 109 -2.08 4.84 29.96
N ARG A 110 -2.84 4.86 28.86
CA ARG A 110 -4.28 4.61 28.87
C ARG A 110 -4.60 3.20 28.39
N LYS A 111 -5.59 2.56 29.03
CA LYS A 111 -6.15 1.30 28.55
C LYS A 111 -7.03 1.59 27.34
N ARG A 112 -6.56 1.23 26.13
CA ARG A 112 -7.35 1.26 24.89
C ARG A 112 -8.73 0.63 25.12
N ARG A 113 -9.80 1.43 25.04
CA ARG A 113 -11.17 0.94 24.89
C ARG A 113 -11.62 1.22 23.45
N PRO A 114 -12.25 0.26 22.76
CA PRO A 114 -12.71 0.45 21.38
C PRO A 114 -13.65 1.65 21.19
N ASP A 115 -14.46 1.98 22.22
CA ASP A 115 -15.40 3.11 22.20
C ASP A 115 -14.82 4.44 22.72
N ASP A 116 -13.49 4.53 22.89
CA ASP A 116 -12.87 5.77 23.36
C ASP A 116 -12.88 6.83 22.24
N ALA A 117 -13.13 8.09 22.61
CA ALA A 117 -13.23 9.21 21.66
C ALA A 117 -11.98 9.35 20.77
N ILE A 118 -10.83 8.90 21.27
CA ILE A 118 -9.55 8.84 20.54
C ILE A 118 -9.66 7.96 19.30
N SER A 119 -10.24 6.75 19.43
CA SER A 119 -10.40 5.82 18.30
C SER A 119 -11.25 6.47 17.21
N ARG A 120 -12.36 7.12 17.60
CA ARG A 120 -13.24 7.84 16.68
C ARG A 120 -12.51 8.97 15.95
N TRP A 121 -11.71 9.76 16.68
CA TRP A 121 -10.93 10.85 16.09
C TRP A 121 -9.83 10.32 15.17
N ALA A 122 -9.15 9.24 15.52
CA ALA A 122 -8.13 8.61 14.69
C ALA A 122 -8.75 8.05 13.38
N THR A 123 -9.90 7.40 13.46
CA THR A 123 -10.65 6.92 12.29
C THR A 123 -11.11 8.07 11.39
N ALA A 124 -11.56 9.19 11.98
CA ALA A 124 -11.91 10.39 11.23
C ALA A 124 -10.69 11.01 10.52
N LEU A 125 -9.54 11.04 11.19
CA LEU A 125 -8.28 11.46 10.59
C LEU A 125 -7.91 10.55 9.42
N ASP A 126 -8.04 9.23 9.56
CA ASP A 126 -7.81 8.27 8.47
C ASP A 126 -8.70 8.58 7.26
N GLY A 127 -9.98 8.90 7.47
CA GLY A 127 -10.90 9.31 6.41
C GLY A 127 -10.42 10.57 5.68
N ARG A 128 -9.99 11.60 6.41
CA ARG A 128 -9.48 12.85 5.83
C ARG A 128 -8.14 12.67 5.10
N LEU A 129 -7.22 11.89 5.66
CA LEU A 129 -5.94 11.56 5.01
C LEU A 129 -6.16 10.72 3.74
N GLY A 130 -7.10 9.78 3.78
CA GLY A 130 -7.51 9.01 2.59
C GLY A 130 -8.12 9.88 1.50
N CYS A 131 -8.87 10.91 1.85
CA CYS A 131 -9.40 11.85 0.87
C CYS A 131 -8.27 12.61 0.14
N ARG A 132 -7.23 13.03 0.87
CA ARG A 132 -6.03 13.66 0.28
C ARG A 132 -5.24 12.69 -0.60
N GLU A 133 -5.09 11.44 -0.16
CA GLU A 133 -4.43 10.39 -0.95
C GLU A 133 -5.16 10.15 -2.27
N ARG A 134 -6.50 10.11 -2.27
CA ARG A 134 -7.31 10.02 -3.49
C ARG A 134 -7.07 11.21 -4.43
N ALA A 135 -6.97 12.42 -3.88
CA ALA A 135 -6.69 13.62 -4.67
C ALA A 135 -5.30 13.53 -5.33
N SER A 136 -4.29 13.04 -4.60
CA SER A 136 -2.96 12.75 -5.15
C SER A 136 -3.03 11.73 -6.30
N GLY A 137 -3.80 10.64 -6.14
CA GLY A 137 -4.00 9.66 -7.20
C GLY A 137 -4.58 10.26 -8.48
N LYS A 138 -5.65 11.06 -8.36
CA LYS A 138 -6.25 11.79 -9.49
C LYS A 138 -5.26 12.74 -10.16
N TYR A 139 -4.45 13.44 -9.37
CA TYR A 139 -3.39 14.32 -9.89
C TYR A 139 -2.41 13.53 -10.75
N TRP A 140 -1.91 12.40 -10.26
CA TRP A 140 -0.93 11.58 -10.97
C TRP A 140 -1.50 10.92 -12.23
N GLU A 141 -2.75 10.47 -12.20
CA GLU A 141 -3.47 9.98 -13.39
C GLU A 141 -3.59 11.07 -14.47
N ALA A 142 -3.96 12.29 -14.06
CA ALA A 142 -4.07 13.44 -14.97
C ALA A 142 -2.71 13.85 -15.52
N ARG A 143 -1.68 13.96 -14.68
CA ARG A 143 -0.31 14.30 -15.09
C ARG A 143 0.25 13.28 -16.06
N TYR A 144 0.02 11.99 -15.82
CA TYR A 144 0.45 10.92 -16.73
C TYR A 144 -0.14 11.08 -18.13
N THR A 145 -1.39 11.55 -18.21
CA THR A 145 -2.08 11.84 -19.47
C THR A 145 -1.55 13.11 -20.15
N GLU A 146 -1.26 14.16 -19.37
CA GLU A 146 -0.86 15.47 -19.87
C GLU A 146 0.58 15.50 -20.42
N VAL A 147 1.56 15.04 -19.64
CA VAL A 147 2.99 15.13 -20.01
C VAL A 147 3.54 13.84 -20.61
N GLY A 148 2.70 12.80 -20.66
CA GLY A 148 3.05 11.48 -21.15
C GLY A 148 3.92 10.69 -20.17
N ARG A 149 4.06 9.40 -20.48
CA ARG A 149 4.64 8.39 -19.59
C ARG A 149 6.02 8.74 -19.04
N ARG A 150 6.95 9.19 -19.89
CA ARG A 150 8.35 9.36 -19.49
C ARG A 150 8.51 10.51 -18.50
N ALA A 151 7.97 11.68 -18.83
CA ALA A 151 8.04 12.86 -17.97
C ALA A 151 7.31 12.62 -16.64
N ALA A 152 6.11 12.02 -16.68
CA ALA A 152 5.36 11.70 -15.47
C ALA A 152 6.12 10.72 -14.54
N LEU A 153 6.79 9.70 -15.10
CA LEU A 153 7.60 8.78 -14.29
C LEU A 153 8.85 9.45 -13.68
N ASP A 154 9.41 10.44 -14.35
CA ASP A 154 10.53 11.23 -13.81
C ASP A 154 10.05 12.15 -12.69
N GLU A 155 8.89 12.81 -12.84
CA GLU A 155 8.23 13.60 -11.78
C GLU A 155 7.87 12.72 -10.57
N MET A 156 7.23 11.56 -10.79
CA MET A 156 6.93 10.60 -9.74
C MET A 156 8.18 10.12 -9.00
N ARG A 157 9.32 10.01 -9.70
CA ARG A 157 10.58 9.61 -9.07
C ARG A 157 11.05 10.66 -8.06
N GLU A 158 11.01 11.93 -8.42
CA GLU A 158 11.35 13.02 -7.51
C GLU A 158 10.33 13.12 -6.37
N GLU A 159 9.05 12.92 -6.66
CA GLU A 159 8.01 12.88 -5.64
C GLU A 159 8.27 11.78 -4.62
N VAL A 160 8.58 10.55 -5.04
CA VAL A 160 8.91 9.46 -4.13
C VAL A 160 10.08 9.81 -3.22
N LYS A 161 11.10 10.53 -3.71
CA LYS A 161 12.22 10.97 -2.86
C LYS A 161 11.77 12.00 -1.83
N THR A 162 10.97 12.98 -2.23
CA THR A 162 10.39 14.00 -1.33
C THR A 162 9.54 13.33 -0.25
N GLN A 163 8.62 12.46 -0.64
CA GLN A 163 7.72 11.77 0.27
C GLN A 163 8.46 10.78 1.18
N LEU A 164 9.56 10.16 0.71
CA LEU A 164 10.44 9.33 1.53
C LEU A 164 11.22 10.15 2.57
N ALA A 165 11.69 11.35 2.20
CA ALA A 165 12.33 12.27 3.14
C ALA A 165 11.35 12.71 4.23
N GLU A 166 10.11 13.01 3.84
CA GLU A 166 9.04 13.35 4.78
C GLU A 166 8.70 12.19 5.70
N TRP A 167 8.56 10.97 5.19
CA TRP A 167 8.36 9.78 6.02
C TRP A 167 9.47 9.59 7.05
N ARG A 168 10.74 9.77 6.65
CA ARG A 168 11.88 9.70 7.57
C ARG A 168 11.81 10.78 8.65
N ARG A 169 11.39 12.00 8.29
CA ARG A 169 11.17 13.10 9.23
C ARG A 169 10.10 12.73 10.26
N LEU A 170 8.99 12.13 9.83
CA LEU A 170 7.93 11.67 10.72
C LEU A 170 8.43 10.58 11.69
N ILE A 171 9.15 9.56 11.18
CA ILE A 171 9.72 8.49 12.00
C ILE A 171 10.70 9.03 13.05
N ALA A 172 11.48 10.06 12.72
CA ALA A 172 12.41 10.69 13.68
C ALA A 172 11.69 11.32 14.89
N LEU A 173 10.38 11.60 14.79
CA LEU A 173 9.57 12.12 15.89
C LEU A 173 9.02 11.02 16.82
N HIS A 174 9.33 9.73 16.58
CA HIS A 174 8.83 8.61 17.38
C HIS A 174 9.08 8.79 18.88
N SER A 175 10.24 9.33 19.28
CA SER A 175 10.57 9.57 20.71
C SER A 175 9.82 10.75 21.33
N THR A 176 9.20 11.61 20.52
CA THR A 176 8.48 12.81 20.98
C THR A 176 7.06 12.48 21.43
N TYR A 177 6.47 11.42 20.90
CA TYR A 177 5.08 11.04 21.19
C TYR A 177 5.00 9.77 22.02
N TYR A 178 4.17 9.78 23.06
CA TYR A 178 3.92 8.61 23.87
C TYR A 178 3.00 7.63 23.15
N LYS A 179 3.34 6.34 23.15
CA LYS A 179 2.65 5.27 22.41
C LYS A 179 1.15 5.11 22.75
N ASP A 180 0.72 5.59 23.90
CA ASP A 180 -0.68 5.50 24.36
C ASP A 180 -1.36 6.88 24.51
N SER A 181 -0.77 7.92 23.90
CA SER A 181 -1.36 9.27 23.84
C SER A 181 -2.19 9.47 22.58
N LEU A 182 -3.12 10.43 22.62
CA LEU A 182 -3.87 10.84 21.42
C LEU A 182 -2.90 11.26 20.31
N GLU A 183 -1.88 12.02 20.66
CA GLU A 183 -0.92 12.57 19.72
C GLU A 183 0.00 11.50 19.14
N GLY A 184 0.33 10.48 19.94
CA GLY A 184 0.99 9.26 19.46
C GLY A 184 0.14 8.51 18.45
N GLU A 185 -1.15 8.30 18.75
CA GLU A 185 -2.07 7.65 17.84
C GLU A 185 -2.24 8.45 16.53
N MET A 186 -2.40 9.77 16.61
CA MET A 186 -2.52 10.65 15.45
C MET A 186 -1.23 10.68 14.61
N TRP A 187 -0.07 10.76 15.26
CA TRP A 187 1.23 10.68 14.61
C TRP A 187 1.39 9.35 13.87
N GLU A 188 0.98 8.23 14.48
CA GLU A 188 1.04 6.90 13.88
C GLU A 188 0.22 6.85 12.58
N ARG A 189 -0.99 7.46 12.56
CA ARG A 189 -1.80 7.57 11.33
C ARG A 189 -1.06 8.32 10.21
N HIS A 190 -0.39 9.43 10.53
CA HIS A 190 0.43 10.13 9.54
C HIS A 190 1.57 9.27 8.99
N VAL A 191 2.26 8.52 9.86
CA VAL A 191 3.35 7.61 9.44
C VAL A 191 2.81 6.54 8.49
N VAL A 192 1.68 5.91 8.83
CA VAL A 192 1.02 4.88 8.00
C VAL A 192 0.61 5.46 6.64
N TRP A 193 -0.16 6.56 6.63
CA TRP A 193 -0.63 7.15 5.38
C TRP A 193 0.50 7.65 4.49
N GLN A 194 1.55 8.21 5.09
CA GLN A 194 2.74 8.62 4.35
C GLN A 194 3.46 7.41 3.74
N ALA A 195 3.57 6.30 4.47
CA ALA A 195 4.15 5.06 3.95
C ALA A 195 3.29 4.47 2.82
N CYS A 196 1.96 4.49 2.95
CA CYS A 196 1.03 4.09 1.90
C CYS A 196 1.18 4.94 0.64
N LEU A 197 1.28 6.26 0.77
CA LEU A 197 1.49 7.17 -0.37
C LEU A 197 2.81 6.85 -1.10
N VAL A 198 3.92 6.74 -0.38
CA VAL A 198 5.23 6.38 -0.95
C VAL A 198 5.16 5.04 -1.67
N SER A 199 4.55 4.03 -1.03
CA SER A 199 4.38 2.69 -1.60
C SER A 199 3.54 2.73 -2.88
N ARG A 200 2.42 3.48 -2.88
CA ARG A 200 1.53 3.60 -4.04
C ARG A 200 2.21 4.27 -5.23
N LEU A 201 2.94 5.35 -5.00
CA LEU A 201 3.75 6.02 -6.02
C LEU A 201 4.84 5.09 -6.56
N TYR A 202 5.62 4.47 -5.67
CA TYR A 202 6.72 3.59 -6.04
C TYR A 202 6.28 2.40 -6.89
N TYR A 203 5.15 1.79 -6.54
CA TYR A 203 4.56 0.64 -7.24
C TYR A 203 3.53 1.03 -8.31
N LEU A 204 3.54 2.31 -8.74
CA LEU A 204 2.76 2.83 -9.87
C LEU A 204 1.26 2.49 -9.79
N HIS A 205 0.70 2.51 -8.58
CA HIS A 205 -0.71 2.17 -8.36
C HIS A 205 -1.68 3.19 -8.99
N TYR A 206 -1.20 4.40 -9.32
CA TYR A 206 -1.98 5.45 -9.99
C TYR A 206 -1.76 5.52 -11.50
N VAL A 207 -0.98 4.60 -12.08
CA VAL A 207 -0.75 4.60 -13.53
C VAL A 207 -1.71 3.60 -14.18
N PRO A 208 -2.57 4.04 -15.11
CA PRO A 208 -3.43 3.12 -15.86
C PRO A 208 -2.59 2.12 -16.67
N GLU A 209 -3.07 0.88 -16.78
CA GLU A 209 -2.33 -0.25 -17.39
C GLU A 209 -1.88 -0.02 -18.83
#